data_AF-M9LCK3-F1
#
_entry.id   AF-M9LCK3-F1
#
_cell.length_a   1.000
_cell.length_b   1.000
_cell.length_c   1.000
_cell.angle_alpha   90.00
_cell.angle_beta   90.00
_cell.angle_gamma   90.00
#
_symmetry.space_group_name_H-M   'P 1'
#
loop_
_entity.id
_entity.type
_entity.pdbx_description
1 polymer ?
#
loop_
_entity_poly.entity_id
_entity_poly.type
_entity_poly.pdbx_seq_one_letter_code
_entity_poly.pdbx_strand_id
1 'polypeptide(L)'
;MRKTILSLTAALTMFAVVPVDASPVVDSASDVSVNEFVTTEPTVNIMYRSELDVPRNSLSFSDGRNVTGKEGGIIDLSLKPGERKVVEYIQLSKGQKLQAGITWYNTILADGSTKYEIRPTLSGKEIIAEKDGYYLVEYIAPNSDVQEYRLVTGTTTYGKQ
;
A
#
# COMPACT_ATOMS: atom_id res chain seq x y z
N MET A 1 38.42 51.07 29.95
CA MET A 1 38.60 52.40 29.33
C MET A 1 39.24 52.23 27.95
N ARG A 2 38.80 53.03 26.98
CA ARG A 2 39.11 53.03 25.54
C ARG A 2 40.62 52.94 25.21
N LYS A 3 40.95 52.36 24.04
CA LYS A 3 41.65 53.05 22.94
C LYS A 3 41.62 52.25 21.61
N THR A 4 41.16 52.96 20.58
CA THR A 4 41.07 52.64 19.15
C THR A 4 42.42 52.89 18.44
N ILE A 5 42.60 52.38 17.21
CA ILE A 5 43.07 53.03 15.94
C ILE A 5 43.53 51.89 14.98
N LEU A 6 42.83 51.57 13.88
CA LEU A 6 42.73 52.18 12.53
C LEU A 6 43.94 51.96 11.59
N SER A 7 43.69 51.24 10.48
CA SER A 7 44.23 51.51 9.14
C SER A 7 43.38 50.69 8.15
N LEU A 8 42.33 51.22 7.51
CA LEU A 8 42.29 52.15 6.38
C LEU A 8 43.23 51.78 5.23
N THR A 9 42.69 51.04 4.26
CA THR A 9 43.04 51.26 2.86
C THR A 9 41.77 51.18 2.04
N ALA A 10 41.24 52.36 1.73
CA ALA A 10 40.22 52.54 0.71
C ALA A 10 40.95 52.72 -0.63
N ALA A 11 40.58 51.96 -1.64
CA ALA A 11 40.82 52.30 -3.03
C ALA A 11 39.45 52.54 -3.68
N LEU A 12 39.23 53.79 -4.07
CA LEU A 12 38.03 54.31 -4.67
C LEU A 12 38.36 54.67 -6.13
N THR A 13 37.55 54.20 -7.09
CA THR A 13 37.16 54.92 -8.34
C THR A 13 36.27 53.96 -9.16
N MET A 14 34.95 54.10 -9.11
CA MET A 14 34.07 54.99 -9.92
C MET A 14 33.97 54.61 -11.40
N PHE A 15 32.84 54.03 -11.81
CA PHE A 15 32.00 54.50 -12.93
C PHE A 15 30.55 54.02 -12.70
N ALA A 16 29.60 54.82 -13.17
CA ALA A 16 28.22 54.92 -12.70
C ALA A 16 27.19 54.23 -13.61
N VAL A 17 25.93 54.22 -13.11
CA VAL A 17 24.62 54.09 -13.83
C VAL A 17 24.22 52.62 -14.10
N VAL A 18 23.12 52.00 -13.63
CA VAL A 18 21.68 52.31 -13.37
C VAL A 18 21.18 51.34 -12.25
N PRO A 19 20.13 51.62 -11.44
CA PRO A 19 19.61 50.62 -10.50
C PRO A 19 18.88 49.51 -11.27
N VAL A 20 19.32 48.27 -11.11
CA VAL A 20 18.43 47.12 -11.29
C VAL A 20 18.02 46.73 -9.88
N ASP A 21 16.75 46.96 -9.53
CA ASP A 21 16.12 46.38 -8.35
C ASP A 21 16.19 44.86 -8.46
N ALA A 22 17.30 44.28 -8.00
CA ALA A 22 17.36 42.87 -7.67
C ALA A 22 16.65 42.74 -6.32
N SER A 23 15.36 42.43 -6.38
CA SER A 23 14.60 41.93 -5.25
C SER A 23 15.44 40.86 -4.53
N PRO A 24 15.45 40.82 -3.18
CA PRO A 24 16.20 39.81 -2.48
C PRO A 24 15.72 38.44 -2.98
N VAL A 25 16.63 37.70 -3.62
CA VAL A 25 16.44 36.27 -3.83
C VAL A 25 16.42 35.70 -2.42
N VAL A 26 15.21 35.53 -1.90
CA VAL A 26 14.96 34.65 -0.76
C VAL A 26 15.57 33.33 -1.18
N ASP A 27 16.69 33.00 -0.55
CA ASP A 27 17.27 31.68 -0.60
C ASP A 27 16.27 30.81 0.15
N SER A 28 15.22 30.39 -0.57
CA SER A 28 14.30 29.36 -0.13
C SER A 28 15.16 28.11 -0.09
N ALA A 29 15.85 27.92 1.04
CA ALA A 29 16.24 26.61 1.50
C ALA A 29 14.95 25.80 1.46
N SER A 30 14.77 25.08 0.35
CA SER A 30 13.65 24.19 0.16
C SER A 30 13.76 23.23 1.32
N ASP A 31 12.82 23.33 2.26
CA ASP A 31 12.55 22.27 3.22
C ASP A 31 12.22 21.03 2.36
N VAL A 32 13.27 20.25 2.05
CA VAL A 32 13.11 18.92 1.52
C VAL A 32 12.48 18.18 2.68
N SER A 33 11.16 18.04 2.63
CA SER A 33 10.39 17.19 3.53
C SER A 33 10.88 15.75 3.35
N VAL A 34 11.94 15.39 4.09
CA VAL A 34 12.50 14.03 4.14
C VAL A 34 11.60 13.17 5.00
N ASN A 35 10.39 12.88 4.51
CA ASN A 35 9.52 11.84 5.05
C ASN A 35 8.63 11.33 3.91
N GLU A 36 9.27 10.96 2.80
CA GLU A 36 8.61 10.17 1.78
C GLU A 36 8.44 8.75 2.34
N PHE A 37 7.30 8.50 3.00
CA PHE A 37 6.93 7.17 3.45
C PHE A 37 6.78 6.27 2.22
N VAL A 38 7.76 5.39 2.00
CA VAL A 38 7.68 4.32 1.00
C VAL A 38 6.73 3.25 1.53
N THR A 39 5.45 3.41 1.24
CA THR A 39 4.42 2.43 1.54
C THR A 39 4.50 1.31 0.50
N THR A 40 4.81 0.11 0.97
CA THR A 40 4.73 -1.11 0.15
C THR A 40 3.29 -1.64 0.20
N GLU A 41 2.77 -2.07 -0.95
CA GLU A 41 1.41 -2.59 -1.09
C GLU A 41 1.27 -3.95 -0.38
N PRO A 42 0.16 -4.20 0.35
CA PRO A 42 -0.17 -5.54 0.82
C PRO A 42 -0.30 -6.52 -0.34
N THR A 43 0.03 -7.78 -0.10
CA THR A 43 -0.03 -8.82 -1.14
C THR A 43 -1.10 -9.85 -0.83
N VAL A 44 -1.55 -10.54 -1.87
CA VAL A 44 -2.51 -11.63 -1.76
C VAL A 44 -1.87 -12.95 -2.18
N ASN A 45 -2.13 -13.99 -1.41
CA ASN A 45 -1.73 -15.35 -1.68
C ASN A 45 -2.94 -16.27 -1.80
N ILE A 46 -2.85 -17.22 -2.72
CA ILE A 46 -3.81 -18.31 -2.89
C ILE A 46 -3.03 -19.60 -2.71
N MET A 47 -3.46 -20.44 -1.77
CA MET A 47 -2.79 -21.70 -1.43
C MET A 47 -3.76 -22.87 -1.55
N TYR A 48 -3.28 -24.01 -2.04
CA TYR A 48 -4.08 -25.24 -2.12
C TYR A 48 -4.01 -26.05 -0.82
N ARG A 49 -5.15 -26.66 -0.46
CA ARG A 49 -5.29 -27.71 0.55
C ARG A 49 -6.18 -28.83 0.05
N SER A 50 -5.76 -30.06 0.31
CA SER A 50 -6.55 -31.26 0.01
C SER A 50 -7.78 -31.40 0.90
N GLU A 51 -7.72 -30.86 2.12
CA GLU A 51 -8.78 -30.91 3.13
C GLU A 51 -8.87 -29.60 3.91
N LEU A 52 -10.01 -29.38 4.57
CA LEU A 52 -10.24 -28.21 5.40
C LEU A 52 -9.58 -28.45 6.77
N ASP A 53 -8.63 -27.62 7.15
CA ASP A 53 -7.87 -27.69 8.42
C ASP A 53 -8.54 -26.91 9.56
N VAL A 54 -9.60 -26.17 9.27
CA VAL A 54 -10.42 -25.44 10.23
C VAL A 54 -11.90 -25.82 10.08
N PRO A 55 -12.73 -25.68 11.13
CA PRO A 55 -14.17 -25.88 10.98
C PRO A 55 -14.78 -24.95 9.91
N ARG A 56 -15.73 -25.45 9.11
CA ARG A 56 -16.34 -24.67 8.00
C ARG A 56 -17.01 -23.36 8.44
N ASN A 57 -17.34 -23.24 9.72
CA ASN A 57 -17.95 -22.07 10.34
C ASN A 57 -16.94 -21.10 10.99
N SER A 58 -15.65 -21.41 11.01
CA SER A 58 -14.65 -20.54 11.67
C SER A 58 -14.23 -19.35 10.82
N LEU A 59 -14.42 -19.43 9.50
CA LEU A 59 -14.05 -18.41 8.52
C LEU A 59 -15.10 -18.35 7.39
N SER A 60 -15.01 -17.31 6.55
CA SER A 60 -15.84 -17.24 5.35
C SER A 60 -15.58 -18.46 4.47
N PHE A 61 -16.65 -19.13 4.06
CA PHE A 61 -16.57 -20.31 3.21
C PHE A 61 -17.45 -20.12 1.97
N SER A 62 -16.86 -20.33 0.80
CA SER A 62 -17.55 -20.31 -0.48
C SER A 62 -17.46 -21.66 -1.20
N ASP A 63 -18.60 -22.26 -1.53
CA ASP A 63 -18.63 -23.36 -2.51
C ASP A 63 -18.66 -22.76 -3.92
N GLY A 64 -17.56 -22.91 -4.64
CA GLY A 64 -17.38 -22.42 -6.00
C GLY A 64 -17.74 -23.44 -7.08
N ARG A 65 -18.12 -24.68 -6.74
CA ARG A 65 -18.15 -25.80 -7.71
C ARG A 65 -19.29 -25.78 -8.73
N ASN A 66 -20.22 -24.83 -8.62
CA ASN A 66 -21.44 -24.78 -9.45
C ASN A 66 -21.72 -23.41 -10.09
N VAL A 67 -20.69 -22.58 -10.33
CA VAL A 67 -20.89 -21.19 -10.77
C VAL A 67 -20.23 -20.88 -12.11
N THR A 68 -20.99 -20.25 -13.01
CA THR A 68 -20.50 -19.56 -14.22
C THR A 68 -19.77 -18.26 -13.89
N GLY A 69 -20.06 -17.68 -12.73
CA GLY A 69 -19.36 -16.56 -12.11
C GLY A 69 -19.96 -16.31 -10.72
N LYS A 70 -19.15 -16.25 -9.66
CA LYS A 70 -19.59 -15.88 -8.31
C LYS A 70 -18.61 -14.89 -7.72
N GLU A 71 -19.09 -13.67 -7.48
CA GLU A 71 -18.40 -12.72 -6.63
C GLU A 71 -18.53 -13.20 -5.18
N GLY A 72 -17.39 -13.40 -4.54
CA GLY A 72 -17.29 -13.46 -3.08
C GLY A 72 -17.64 -12.10 -2.49
N GLY A 73 -17.98 -12.09 -1.20
CA GLY A 73 -18.29 -10.84 -0.51
C GLY A 73 -17.09 -9.88 -0.51
N ILE A 74 -17.39 -8.58 -0.48
CA ILE A 74 -16.39 -7.56 -0.18
C ILE A 74 -16.11 -7.60 1.31
N ILE A 75 -14.84 -7.71 1.70
CA ILE A 75 -14.43 -7.83 3.10
C ILE A 75 -13.48 -6.68 3.46
N ASP A 76 -13.84 -5.96 4.52
CA ASP A 76 -12.97 -4.99 5.18
C ASP A 76 -12.03 -5.70 6.17
N LEU A 77 -10.74 -5.44 6.05
CA LEU A 77 -9.69 -6.08 6.84
C LEU A 77 -8.74 -5.04 7.43
N SER A 78 -8.36 -5.25 8.69
CA SER A 78 -7.21 -4.57 9.29
C SER A 78 -6.06 -5.57 9.47
N LEU A 79 -4.84 -5.15 9.12
CA LEU A 79 -3.60 -5.90 9.28
C LEU A 79 -2.52 -5.01 9.92
N LYS A 80 -1.82 -5.52 10.92
CA LYS A 80 -0.59 -4.90 11.44
C LYS A 80 0.56 -5.11 10.45
N PRO A 81 1.63 -4.28 10.50
CA PRO A 81 2.82 -4.54 9.69
C PRO A 81 3.36 -5.96 9.90
N GLY A 82 3.66 -6.64 8.79
CA GLY A 82 4.13 -8.03 8.79
C GLY A 82 3.05 -9.09 9.07
N GLU A 83 1.81 -8.69 9.39
CA GLU A 83 0.72 -9.63 9.67
C GLU A 83 0.28 -10.37 8.40
N ARG A 84 -0.11 -11.63 8.59
CA ARG A 84 -0.75 -12.47 7.59
C ARG A 84 -2.09 -12.91 8.10
N LYS A 85 -3.12 -12.87 7.26
CA LYS A 85 -4.47 -13.26 7.64
C LYS A 85 -5.16 -14.04 6.54
N VAL A 86 -5.60 -15.25 6.88
CA VAL A 86 -6.49 -16.06 6.04
C VAL A 86 -7.91 -15.56 6.23
N VAL A 87 -8.62 -15.28 5.13
CA VAL A 87 -9.93 -14.63 5.18
C VAL A 87 -11.05 -15.48 4.58
N GLU A 88 -10.72 -16.33 3.62
CA GLU A 88 -11.71 -17.16 2.93
C GLU A 88 -11.14 -18.51 2.52
N TYR A 89 -11.96 -19.55 2.66
CA TYR A 89 -11.76 -20.85 2.03
C TYR A 89 -12.74 -21.00 0.88
N ILE A 90 -12.22 -21.31 -0.30
CA ILE A 90 -13.00 -21.48 -1.51
C ILE A 90 -12.83 -22.91 -1.98
N GLN A 91 -13.92 -23.66 -2.05
CA GLN A 91 -13.89 -25.01 -2.62
C GLN A 91 -14.02 -24.91 -4.14
N LEU A 92 -13.01 -25.39 -4.86
CA LEU A 92 -12.93 -25.36 -6.31
C LEU A 92 -12.78 -26.77 -6.88
N SER A 93 -13.34 -26.95 -8.06
CA SER A 93 -13.03 -28.09 -8.93
C SER A 93 -11.85 -27.75 -9.84
N LYS A 94 -11.11 -28.76 -10.27
CA LYS A 94 -10.09 -28.67 -11.29
C LYS A 94 -10.62 -27.97 -12.53
N GLY A 95 -9.84 -27.03 -13.06
CA GLY A 95 -10.13 -26.21 -14.23
C GLY A 95 -10.92 -24.92 -13.93
N GLN A 96 -11.43 -24.73 -12.71
CA GLN A 96 -12.06 -23.46 -12.34
C GLN A 96 -11.02 -22.39 -12.07
N LYS A 97 -11.38 -21.14 -12.36
CA LYS A 97 -10.51 -19.98 -12.13
C LYS A 97 -10.92 -19.23 -10.88
N LEU A 98 -9.95 -18.80 -10.09
CA LEU A 98 -10.15 -17.94 -8.92
C LEU A 98 -9.29 -16.69 -9.06
N GLN A 99 -9.93 -15.53 -8.93
CA GLN A 99 -9.27 -14.24 -8.79
C GLN A 99 -9.51 -13.72 -7.37
N ALA A 100 -8.45 -13.32 -6.67
CA ALA A 100 -8.54 -12.64 -5.38
C ALA A 100 -7.79 -11.32 -5.47
N GLY A 101 -8.42 -10.22 -5.06
CA GLY A 101 -7.86 -8.87 -5.21
C GLY A 101 -7.98 -8.00 -3.98
N ILE A 102 -7.25 -6.89 -4.03
CA ILE A 102 -7.38 -5.74 -3.12
C ILE A 102 -7.98 -4.61 -3.96
N THR A 103 -9.11 -4.06 -3.53
CA THR A 103 -9.78 -2.97 -4.25
C THR A 103 -9.13 -1.63 -3.91
N TRP A 104 -8.82 -1.41 -2.63
CA TRP A 104 -8.04 -0.25 -2.14
C TRP A 104 -7.54 -0.53 -0.72
N TYR A 105 -6.58 0.27 -0.25
CA TYR A 105 -6.14 0.24 1.13
C TYR A 105 -5.72 1.62 1.66
N ASN A 106 -5.78 1.78 2.98
CA ASN A 106 -5.24 2.92 3.70
C ASN A 106 -4.14 2.46 4.65
N THR A 107 -3.20 3.35 4.93
CA THR A 107 -2.22 3.16 6.01
C THR A 107 -2.51 4.14 7.13
N ILE A 108 -2.51 3.65 8.37
CA ILE A 108 -2.57 4.48 9.58
C ILE A 108 -1.13 4.69 10.03
N LEU A 109 -0.68 5.94 10.08
CA LEU A 109 0.66 6.31 10.51
C LEU A 109 0.76 6.28 12.04
N ALA A 110 1.98 6.32 12.57
CA ALA A 110 2.23 6.28 14.02
C ALA A 110 1.58 7.43 14.80
N ASP A 111 1.34 8.57 14.15
CA ASP A 111 0.63 9.73 14.72
C ASP A 111 -0.90 9.59 14.67
N GLY A 112 -1.42 8.46 14.17
CA GLY A 112 -2.84 8.17 14.00
C GLY A 112 -3.47 8.79 12.74
N SER A 113 -2.70 9.56 11.96
CA SER A 113 -3.20 10.09 10.69
C SER A 113 -3.36 8.98 9.65
N THR A 114 -4.28 9.16 8.71
CA THR A 114 -4.53 8.20 7.64
C THR A 114 -3.93 8.71 6.34
N LYS A 115 -3.03 7.94 5.74
CA LYS A 115 -2.57 8.16 4.38
C LYS A 115 -3.42 7.30 3.44
N TYR A 116 -4.18 7.98 2.58
CA TYR A 116 -5.03 7.35 1.58
C TYR A 116 -4.21 7.01 0.35
N GLU A 117 -4.16 5.72 -0.01
CA GLU A 117 -3.54 5.26 -1.25
C GLU A 117 -4.55 4.50 -2.07
N ILE A 118 -5.36 5.27 -2.81
CA ILE A 118 -6.24 4.69 -3.83
C ILE A 118 -5.35 4.30 -5.00
N ARG A 119 -4.94 3.04 -5.05
CA ARG A 119 -4.43 2.44 -6.28
C ARG A 119 -5.56 1.66 -6.93
N PRO A 120 -6.10 2.11 -8.08
CA PRO A 120 -7.04 1.33 -8.87
C PRO A 120 -6.24 0.23 -9.57
N THR A 121 -5.77 -0.73 -8.80
CA THR A 121 -5.20 -1.93 -9.37
C THR A 121 -6.02 -3.09 -8.87
N LEU A 122 -6.74 -3.71 -9.81
CA LEU A 122 -7.08 -5.12 -9.77
C LEU A 122 -5.77 -5.96 -9.83
N SER A 123 -4.74 -5.62 -9.05
CA SER A 123 -3.51 -6.39 -8.80
C SER A 123 -3.85 -7.59 -7.94
N GLY A 124 -4.88 -8.33 -8.37
CA GLY A 124 -5.25 -9.58 -7.76
C GLY A 124 -4.31 -10.69 -8.18
N LYS A 125 -4.30 -11.74 -7.37
CA LYS A 125 -3.73 -13.02 -7.78
C LYS A 125 -4.83 -13.82 -8.46
N GLU A 126 -4.51 -14.32 -9.64
CA GLU A 126 -5.37 -15.25 -10.36
C GLU A 126 -4.71 -16.62 -10.40
N ILE A 127 -5.50 -17.68 -10.24
CA ILE A 127 -5.09 -19.06 -10.45
C ILE A 127 -6.14 -19.81 -11.25
N ILE A 128 -5.70 -20.89 -11.91
CA ILE A 128 -6.57 -21.97 -12.36
C ILE A 128 -6.35 -23.15 -11.41
N ALA A 129 -7.43 -23.69 -10.85
CA ALA A 129 -7.38 -24.82 -9.94
C ALA A 129 -6.83 -26.07 -10.67
N GLU A 130 -5.66 -26.54 -10.29
CA GLU A 130 -5.05 -27.73 -10.90
C GLU A 130 -5.67 -29.04 -10.39
N LYS A 131 -6.31 -28.98 -9.22
CA LYS A 131 -6.90 -30.11 -8.50
C LYS A 131 -8.20 -29.69 -7.82
N ASP A 132 -9.07 -30.67 -7.59
CA ASP A 132 -10.23 -30.50 -6.71
C ASP A 132 -9.74 -30.31 -5.27
N GLY A 133 -10.35 -29.38 -4.54
CA GLY A 133 -10.03 -29.16 -3.13
C GLY A 133 -10.35 -27.76 -2.65
N TYR A 134 -9.68 -27.36 -1.58
CA TYR A 134 -9.85 -26.06 -0.94
C TYR A 134 -8.70 -25.14 -1.30
N TYR A 135 -9.04 -23.90 -1.61
CA TYR A 135 -8.08 -22.84 -1.89
C TYR A 135 -8.29 -21.73 -0.87
N LEU A 136 -7.26 -21.41 -0.10
CA LEU A 136 -7.31 -20.36 0.90
C LEU A 136 -6.79 -19.07 0.32
N VAL A 137 -7.49 -17.98 0.63
CA VAL A 137 -7.05 -16.62 0.32
C VAL A 137 -6.45 -16.00 1.58
N GLU A 138 -5.19 -15.62 1.49
CA GLU A 138 -4.42 -14.97 2.55
C GLU A 138 -3.98 -13.58 2.07
N TYR A 139 -4.13 -12.57 2.93
CA TYR A 139 -3.59 -11.23 2.73
C TYR A 139 -2.41 -10.99 3.66
N ILE A 140 -1.36 -10.36 3.15
CA ILE A 140 -0.09 -10.14 3.85
C ILE A 140 0.26 -8.66 3.81
N ALA A 141 0.35 -8.05 4.98
CA ALA A 141 0.90 -6.70 5.12
C ALA A 141 2.44 -6.75 5.12
N PRO A 142 3.11 -5.86 4.39
CA PRO A 142 4.56 -5.76 4.47
C PRO A 142 4.99 -5.22 5.84
N ASN A 143 6.25 -5.46 6.19
CA ASN A 143 6.86 -4.79 7.34
C ASN A 143 7.09 -3.32 7.00
N SER A 144 6.68 -2.42 7.88
CA SER A 144 6.84 -0.97 7.75
C SER A 144 6.63 -0.28 9.10
N ASP A 145 6.93 1.01 9.16
CA ASP A 145 6.77 1.83 10.38
C ASP A 145 5.34 2.38 10.57
N VAL A 146 4.37 1.90 9.79
CA VAL A 146 2.97 2.29 9.95
C VAL A 146 2.33 1.51 11.10
N GLN A 147 1.22 2.01 11.63
CA GLN A 147 0.49 1.34 12.70
C GLN A 147 -0.37 0.18 12.17
N GLU A 148 -1.07 0.41 11.06
CA GLU A 148 -2.08 -0.51 10.52
C GLU A 148 -2.28 -0.29 9.02
N TYR A 149 -2.58 -1.38 8.32
CA TYR A 149 -3.15 -1.40 6.98
C TYR A 149 -4.64 -1.70 7.06
N ARG A 150 -5.48 -0.89 6.43
CA ARG A 150 -6.91 -1.17 6.23
C ARG A 150 -7.15 -1.49 4.78
N LEU A 151 -7.70 -2.66 4.48
CA LEU A 151 -7.85 -3.20 3.14
C LEU A 151 -9.32 -3.44 2.85
N VAL A 152 -9.72 -3.17 1.61
CA VAL A 152 -10.98 -3.65 1.05
C VAL A 152 -10.65 -4.71 0.02
N THR A 153 -11.21 -5.89 0.20
CA THR A 153 -10.82 -7.10 -0.55
C THR A 153 -12.02 -7.80 -1.17
N GLY A 154 -11.78 -8.61 -2.19
CA GLY A 154 -12.82 -9.42 -2.82
C GLY A 154 -12.25 -10.60 -3.60
N THR A 155 -13.09 -11.60 -3.83
CA THR A 155 -12.77 -12.80 -4.60
C THR A 155 -13.81 -13.00 -5.70
N THR A 156 -13.42 -13.60 -6.82
CA THR A 156 -14.33 -13.97 -7.90
C THR A 156 -13.95 -15.35 -8.41
N THR A 157 -14.92 -16.27 -8.41
CA THR A 157 -14.77 -17.60 -9.00
C THR A 157 -15.44 -17.64 -10.37
N TYR A 158 -14.77 -18.23 -11.36
CA TYR A 158 -15.31 -18.45 -12.69
C TYR A 158 -15.49 -19.94 -12.97
N GLY A 159 -16.35 -20.25 -13.94
CA GLY A 159 -16.55 -21.61 -14.42
C GLY A 159 -15.27 -22.24 -15.00
N LYS A 160 -15.37 -23.54 -15.33
CA LYS A 160 -14.27 -24.25 -15.99
C LYS A 160 -14.00 -23.64 -17.37
N GLN A 161 -12.73 -23.37 -17.67
CA GLN A 161 -12.28 -23.06 -19.04
C GLN A 161 -12.11 -24.34 -19.86
#